data_AF-A0A5H2YF27-F1
#
_entry.id   AF-A0A5H2YF27-F1
#
_cell.length_a   1.000
_cell.length_b   1.000
_cell.length_c   1.000
_cell.angle_alpha   90.00
_cell.angle_beta   90.00
_cell.angle_gamma   90.00
#
_symmetry.space_group_name_H-M   'P 1'
#
loop_
_entity.id
_entity.type
_entity.pdbx_description
1 polymer ?
#
loop_
_entity_poly.entity_id
_entity_poly.type
_entity_poly.pdbx_seq_one_letter_code
_entity_poly.pdbx_strand_id
1 'polypeptide(L)'
;MEYRDFLKEIPEGLGATEKTLQLWFVIYQWILEHGYADSADSPAFLQHINAFRKCSTQTVATHLRRMSDAKLIKRYVLRRKLSGEAKEELSIGSLLFAPGAESIPTTFVRYCLPGQQCPTEFKSYEAAVSALDGRMNAIRETVRP
;
A
#
# COMPACT_ATOMS: atom_id res chain seq x y z
N MET A 1 11.70 -16.49 9.68
CA MET A 1 11.00 -16.85 10.93
C MET A 1 10.08 -18.01 10.62
N GLU A 2 10.05 -19.06 11.43
CA GLU A 2 9.18 -20.23 11.20
C GLU A 2 7.73 -19.97 11.66
N TYR A 3 6.78 -20.72 11.11
CA TYR A 3 5.35 -20.57 11.47
C TYR A 3 5.10 -20.83 12.97
N ARG A 4 5.81 -21.80 13.56
CA ARG A 4 5.71 -22.11 14.99
C ARG A 4 6.14 -20.94 15.88
N ASP A 5 7.10 -20.13 15.43
CA ASP A 5 7.53 -18.95 16.18
C ASP A 5 6.50 -17.83 16.05
N PHE A 6 5.95 -17.64 14.85
CA PHE A 6 4.86 -16.70 14.64
C PHE A 6 3.63 -16.99 15.52
N LEU A 7 3.29 -18.26 15.73
CA LEU A 7 2.17 -18.63 16.60
C LEU A 7 2.36 -18.20 18.06
N LYS A 8 3.61 -18.02 18.53
CA LYS A 8 3.90 -17.53 19.89
C LYS A 8 3.61 -16.04 20.04
N GLU A 9 3.61 -15.29 18.94
CA GLU A 9 3.28 -13.86 18.91
C GLU A 9 1.78 -13.60 18.92
N ILE A 10 0.95 -14.64 18.67
CA ILE A 10 -0.50 -14.50 18.62
C ILE A 10 -1.06 -14.29 20.03
N PRO A 11 -1.80 -13.20 20.29
CA PRO A 11 -2.40 -12.96 21.59
C PRO A 11 -3.36 -14.08 22.01
N GLU A 12 -3.33 -14.46 23.27
CA GLU A 12 -4.30 -15.40 23.83
C GLU A 12 -5.73 -14.90 23.65
N GLY A 13 -6.65 -15.82 23.31
CA GLY A 13 -8.06 -15.49 23.08
C GLY A 13 -8.35 -14.83 21.72
N LEU A 14 -7.35 -14.67 20.84
CA LEU A 14 -7.59 -14.21 19.48
C LEU A 14 -8.40 -15.27 18.69
N GLY A 15 -9.66 -14.96 18.37
CA GLY A 15 -10.55 -15.80 17.57
C GLY A 15 -10.21 -15.86 16.08
N ALA A 16 -8.98 -16.25 15.73
CA ALA A 16 -8.53 -16.46 14.36
C ALA A 16 -8.50 -17.95 14.01
N THR A 17 -9.02 -18.32 12.83
CA THR A 17 -8.92 -19.70 12.33
C THR A 17 -7.51 -20.01 11.85
N GLU A 18 -7.14 -21.28 11.78
CA GLU A 18 -5.84 -21.73 11.24
C GLU A 18 -5.56 -21.14 9.83
N LYS A 19 -6.55 -21.17 8.94
CA LYS A 19 -6.45 -20.55 7.60
C LYS A 19 -6.19 -19.05 7.63
N THR A 20 -6.66 -18.36 8.68
CA THR A 20 -6.40 -16.93 8.88
C THR A 20 -4.98 -16.72 9.40
N LEU A 21 -4.54 -17.54 10.35
CA LEU A 21 -3.18 -17.47 10.91
C LEU A 21 -2.11 -17.76 9.85
N GLN A 22 -2.32 -18.72 8.97
CA GLN A 22 -1.42 -18.99 7.85
C GLN A 22 -1.33 -17.80 6.89
N LEU A 23 -2.46 -17.15 6.56
CA LEU A 23 -2.44 -15.93 5.75
C LEU A 23 -1.71 -14.79 6.46
N TRP A 24 -1.93 -14.63 7.76
CA TRP A 24 -1.24 -13.61 8.56
C TRP A 24 0.26 -13.87 8.64
N PHE A 25 0.67 -15.12 8.72
CA PHE A 25 2.08 -15.50 8.65
C PHE A 25 2.72 -15.11 7.32
N VAL A 26 2.04 -15.35 6.19
CA VAL A 26 2.53 -14.93 4.86
C VAL A 26 2.67 -13.40 4.78
N ILE A 27 1.68 -12.65 5.28
CA ILE A 27 1.78 -11.18 5.37
C ILE A 27 2.97 -10.77 6.28
N TYR A 28 3.15 -11.46 7.40
CA TYR A 28 4.20 -11.15 8.36
C TYR A 28 5.60 -11.40 7.78
N GLN A 29 5.80 -12.51 7.05
CA GLN A 29 7.06 -12.77 6.33
C GLN A 29 7.35 -11.68 5.30
N TRP A 30 6.34 -11.26 4.53
CA TRP A 30 6.51 -10.17 3.57
C TRP A 30 7.05 -8.92 4.26
N ILE A 31 6.48 -8.52 5.40
CA ILE A 31 6.90 -7.32 6.14
C ILE A 31 8.31 -7.52 6.73
N LEU A 32 8.67 -8.73 7.19
CA LEU A 32 10.03 -9.03 7.64
C LEU A 32 11.06 -8.81 6.53
N GLU A 33 10.74 -9.25 5.31
CA GLU A 33 11.65 -9.20 4.17
C GLU A 33 11.71 -7.81 3.50
N HIS A 34 10.57 -7.13 3.41
CA HIS A 34 10.42 -5.89 2.62
C HIS A 34 10.26 -4.62 3.49
N GLY A 35 10.12 -4.79 4.81
CA GLY A 35 9.98 -3.71 5.80
C GLY A 35 8.58 -3.11 5.93
N TYR A 36 7.69 -3.30 4.95
CA TYR A 36 6.31 -2.80 5.02
C TYR A 36 5.34 -3.58 4.12
N ALA A 37 4.05 -3.42 4.41
CA ALA A 37 2.96 -3.83 3.54
C ALA A 37 1.90 -2.73 3.45
N ASP A 38 1.28 -2.62 2.29
CA ASP A 38 0.09 -1.81 2.06
C ASP A 38 -0.73 -2.41 0.92
N SER A 39 -2.04 -2.14 0.93
CA SER A 39 -2.96 -2.66 -0.09
C SER A 39 -3.21 -1.69 -1.25
N ALA A 40 -2.55 -0.53 -1.29
CA ALA A 40 -2.90 0.57 -2.21
C ALA A 40 -1.76 0.94 -3.19
N ASP A 41 -0.51 0.82 -2.73
CA ASP A 41 0.72 1.31 -3.35
C ASP A 41 1.69 0.15 -3.68
N SER A 42 1.43 -1.08 -3.20
CA SER A 42 2.30 -2.25 -3.40
C SER A 42 1.66 -3.38 -4.22
N PRO A 43 1.64 -3.30 -5.58
CA PRO A 43 1.15 -4.39 -6.44
C PRO A 43 1.86 -5.73 -6.21
N ALA A 44 3.17 -5.70 -5.96
CA ALA A 44 3.97 -6.91 -5.68
C ALA A 44 3.49 -7.63 -4.41
N PHE A 45 3.14 -6.88 -3.36
CA PHE A 45 2.55 -7.44 -2.14
C PHE A 45 1.22 -8.13 -2.44
N LEU A 46 0.31 -7.47 -3.17
CA LEU A 46 -0.97 -8.06 -3.52
C LEU A 46 -0.82 -9.31 -4.41
N GLN A 47 0.15 -9.33 -5.32
CA GLN A 47 0.49 -10.51 -6.12
C GLN A 47 0.99 -11.65 -5.26
N HIS A 48 1.90 -11.38 -4.32
CA HIS A 48 2.42 -12.38 -3.38
C HIS A 48 1.30 -13.00 -2.54
N ILE A 49 0.41 -12.19 -1.97
CA ILE A 49 -0.76 -12.69 -1.23
C ILE A 49 -1.69 -13.51 -2.13
N ASN A 50 -1.95 -13.05 -3.35
CA ASN A 50 -2.81 -13.76 -4.31
C ASN A 50 -2.21 -15.03 -4.90
N ALA A 51 -0.89 -15.23 -4.79
CA ALA A 51 -0.22 -16.49 -5.10
C ALA A 51 -0.49 -17.52 -4.01
N PHE A 52 -0.53 -17.10 -2.74
CA PHE A 52 -0.91 -17.97 -1.62
C PHE A 52 -2.42 -18.26 -1.56
N ARG A 53 -3.25 -17.22 -1.65
CA ARG A 53 -4.71 -17.33 -1.60
C ARG A 53 -5.38 -16.15 -2.30
N LYS A 54 -6.26 -16.45 -3.26
CA LYS A 54 -7.04 -15.42 -3.96
C LYS A 54 -7.89 -14.62 -2.97
N CYS A 55 -7.59 -13.32 -2.88
CA CYS A 55 -8.23 -12.36 -1.99
C CYS A 55 -8.40 -11.02 -2.70
N SER A 56 -9.54 -10.37 -2.49
CA SER A 56 -9.71 -8.98 -2.95
C SER A 56 -8.80 -8.04 -2.15
N THR A 57 -8.44 -6.89 -2.74
CA THR A 57 -7.68 -5.84 -2.06
C THR A 57 -8.30 -5.43 -0.73
N GLN A 58 -9.64 -5.32 -0.68
CA GLN A 58 -10.39 -5.00 0.53
C GLN A 58 -10.26 -6.08 1.62
N THR A 59 -10.20 -7.34 1.22
CA THR A 59 -10.00 -8.46 2.15
C THR A 59 -8.60 -8.40 2.76
N VAL A 60 -7.57 -8.13 1.94
CA VAL A 60 -6.19 -7.95 2.42
C VAL A 60 -6.10 -6.76 3.38
N ALA A 61 -6.70 -5.62 3.03
CA ALA A 61 -6.77 -4.45 3.91
C ALA A 61 -7.44 -4.75 5.26
N THR A 62 -8.48 -5.60 5.26
CA THR A 62 -9.17 -6.04 6.48
C THR A 62 -8.26 -6.92 7.35
N HIS A 63 -7.52 -7.86 6.75
CA HIS A 63 -6.55 -8.67 7.50
C HIS A 63 -5.42 -7.83 8.09
N LEU A 64 -4.86 -6.88 7.33
CA LEU A 64 -3.84 -5.95 7.84
C LEU A 64 -4.34 -5.14 9.04
N ARG A 65 -5.58 -4.64 8.98
CA ARG A 65 -6.19 -3.93 10.11
C ARG A 65 -6.32 -4.83 11.34
N ARG A 66 -6.86 -6.04 11.17
CA ARG A 66 -7.01 -7.01 12.27
C ARG A 66 -5.67 -7.43 12.89
N MET A 67 -4.63 -7.61 12.08
CA MET A 67 -3.27 -7.87 12.57
C MET A 67 -2.74 -6.68 13.38
N SER A 68 -3.04 -5.45 12.95
CA SER A 68 -2.67 -4.25 13.70
C SER A 68 -3.44 -4.11 15.00
N ASP A 69 -4.73 -4.43 15.02
CA ASP A 69 -5.56 -4.41 16.23
C ASP A 69 -5.06 -5.47 17.24
N ALA A 70 -4.59 -6.62 16.73
CA ALA A 70 -3.91 -7.65 17.50
C ALA A 70 -2.45 -7.30 17.88
N LYS A 71 -1.97 -6.08 17.55
CA LYS A 71 -0.62 -5.57 17.85
C LYS A 71 0.54 -6.36 17.21
N LEU A 72 0.27 -7.24 16.25
CA LEU A 72 1.30 -8.00 15.52
C LEU A 72 2.12 -7.10 14.59
N ILE A 73 1.46 -6.09 14.03
CA ILE A 73 2.04 -5.09 13.14
C ILE A 73 1.55 -3.71 13.56
N LYS A 74 2.29 -2.67 13.19
CA LYS A 74 1.94 -1.29 13.51
C LYS A 74 1.42 -0.58 12.28
N ARG A 75 0.21 -0.02 12.41
CA ARG A 75 -0.42 0.83 11.40
C ARG A 75 0.13 2.24 11.43
N TYR A 76 0.55 2.74 10.26
CA TYR A 76 0.97 4.11 10.03
C TYR A 76 0.03 4.76 9.02
N VAL A 77 -0.61 5.85 9.42
CA VAL A 77 -1.40 6.69 8.51
C VAL A 77 -0.48 7.78 7.98
N LEU A 78 -0.10 7.65 6.72
CA LEU A 78 0.78 8.58 6.06
C LEU A 78 -0.07 9.62 5.34
N ARG A 79 0.17 10.89 5.67
CA ARG A 79 -0.49 12.04 5.05
C ARG A 79 0.52 12.75 4.17
N ARG A 80 0.16 12.97 2.91
CA ARG A 80 1.00 13.77 2.01
C ARG A 80 0.94 15.23 2.45
N LYS A 81 2.09 15.84 2.74
CA LYS A 81 2.21 17.30 2.71
C LYS A 81 2.39 17.70 1.25
N LEU A 82 1.28 17.99 0.56
CA LEU A 82 1.33 18.64 -0.74
C LEU A 82 1.90 20.06 -0.55
N SER A 83 2.86 20.47 -1.39
CA SER A 83 3.25 21.88 -1.51
C SER A 83 2.03 22.71 -1.96
N GLY A 84 2.04 24.02 -1.71
CA GLY A 84 0.95 24.91 -2.15
C GLY A 84 0.68 24.81 -3.65
N GLU A 85 1.75 24.80 -4.45
CA GLU A 85 1.72 24.67 -5.90
C GLU A 85 1.15 23.32 -6.36
N ALA A 86 1.52 22.21 -5.71
CA ALA A 86 0.97 20.89 -6.04
C ALA A 86 -0.52 20.76 -5.69
N LYS A 87 -1.03 21.54 -4.72
CA LYS A 87 -2.48 21.60 -4.46
C LYS A 87 -3.21 22.35 -5.58
N GLU A 88 -2.64 23.44 -6.07
CA GLU A 88 -3.20 24.19 -7.20
C GLU A 88 -3.17 23.37 -8.49
N GLU A 89 -2.04 22.74 -8.85
CA GLU A 89 -1.96 21.92 -10.06
C GLU A 89 -2.89 20.71 -10.02
N LEU A 90 -3.13 20.08 -8.86
CA LEU A 90 -4.10 19.00 -8.73
C LEU A 90 -5.56 19.51 -8.80
N SER A 91 -5.83 20.72 -8.29
CA SER A 91 -7.13 21.37 -8.44
C SER A 91 -7.41 21.80 -9.88
N ILE A 92 -6.40 22.25 -10.61
CA ILE A 92 -6.51 22.71 -12.00
C ILE A 92 -6.50 21.50 -12.96
N GLY A 93 -5.69 20.47 -12.67
CA GLY A 93 -5.61 19.24 -13.47
C GLY A 93 -6.89 18.42 -13.46
N SER A 94 -7.64 18.42 -12.34
CA SER A 94 -8.98 17.82 -12.26
C SER A 94 -10.02 18.52 -13.13
N LEU A 95 -9.77 19.78 -13.54
CA LEU A 95 -10.65 20.57 -14.41
C LEU A 95 -10.27 20.46 -15.90
N LEU A 96 -8.99 20.21 -16.22
CA LEU A 96 -8.49 20.21 -17.60
C LEU A 96 -8.34 18.82 -18.23
N PHE A 97 -8.26 17.74 -17.44
CA PHE A 97 -7.96 16.40 -17.96
C PHE A 97 -8.96 15.33 -17.48
N ALA A 98 -10.12 15.30 -18.16
CA ALA A 98 -11.05 14.17 -18.31
C ALA A 98 -11.87 13.68 -17.09
N PRO A 99 -13.11 13.17 -17.32
CA PRO A 99 -13.91 12.52 -16.28
C PRO A 99 -13.23 11.20 -15.89
N GLY A 100 -12.89 11.06 -14.61
CA GLY A 100 -12.15 9.90 -14.08
C GLY A 100 -10.82 10.23 -13.40
N ALA A 101 -10.43 11.51 -13.32
CA ALA A 101 -9.38 11.96 -12.41
C ALA A 101 -9.87 11.85 -10.95
N GLU A 102 -10.00 10.62 -10.45
CA GLU A 102 -10.26 10.36 -9.04
C GLU A 102 -9.17 11.05 -8.22
N SER A 103 -9.60 11.92 -7.30
CA SER A 103 -8.72 12.67 -6.40
C SER A 103 -7.59 11.79 -5.87
N ILE A 104 -6.34 12.13 -6.20
CA ILE A 104 -5.18 11.36 -5.75
C ILE A 104 -5.24 11.28 -4.22
N PRO A 105 -5.28 10.08 -3.61
CA PRO A 105 -5.45 9.93 -2.18
C PRO A 105 -4.35 10.69 -1.42
N THR A 106 -4.74 11.69 -0.64
CA THR A 106 -3.83 12.49 0.19
C THR A 106 -3.41 11.75 1.46
N THR A 107 -4.03 10.60 1.72
CA THR A 107 -3.77 9.74 2.87
C THR A 107 -3.72 8.29 2.46
N PHE A 108 -2.74 7.54 2.95
CA PHE A 108 -2.65 6.10 2.76
C PHE A 108 -2.15 5.42 4.04
N VAL A 109 -2.24 4.09 4.06
CA VAL A 109 -1.93 3.30 5.25
C VAL A 109 -0.85 2.29 4.93
N ARG A 110 0.24 2.33 5.69
CA ARG A 110 1.29 1.30 5.68
C ARG A 110 1.32 0.56 7.00
N TYR A 111 1.74 -0.69 6.93
CA TYR A 111 1.90 -1.56 8.08
C TYR A 111 3.35 -2.04 8.14
N CYS A 112 4.00 -1.87 9.28
CA CYS A 112 5.38 -2.30 9.54
C CYS A 112 5.44 -3.13 10.82
N LEU A 113 6.58 -3.76 11.11
CA LEU A 113 6.75 -4.40 12.41
C LEU A 113 6.80 -3.35 13.54
N PRO A 114 6.36 -3.69 14.76
CA PRO A 114 6.53 -2.83 15.92
C PRO A 114 8.00 -2.42 16.10
N GLY A 115 8.24 -1.13 16.37
CA GLY A 115 9.60 -0.58 16.54
C GLY A 115 10.32 -0.21 15.23
N GLN A 116 9.85 -0.63 14.06
CA GLN A 116 10.43 -0.21 12.78
C GLN A 116 9.94 1.18 12.35
N GLN A 117 10.84 1.92 11.70
CA GLN A 117 10.52 3.18 11.04
C GLN A 117 9.73 2.90 9.76
N CYS A 118 8.61 3.60 9.57
CA CYS A 118 7.76 3.41 8.40
C CYS A 118 8.35 4.17 7.19
N PRO A 119 8.60 3.51 6.05
CA PRO A 119 8.99 4.21 4.83
C PRO A 119 7.89 5.19 4.41
N THR A 120 8.27 6.39 3.98
CA THR A 120 7.34 7.47 3.58
C THR A 120 7.26 7.71 2.08
N GLU A 121 8.18 7.11 1.31
CA GLU A 121 8.27 7.24 -0.15
C GLU A 121 7.09 6.58 -0.86
N PHE A 122 6.57 7.14 -1.96
CA PHE A 122 5.43 6.59 -2.70
C PHE A 122 5.88 5.96 -4.02
N LYS A 123 5.92 4.62 -4.09
CA LYS A 123 6.45 3.94 -5.29
C LYS A 123 5.47 3.95 -6.46
N SER A 124 4.16 3.83 -6.22
CA SER A 124 3.16 3.87 -7.30
C SER A 124 2.98 5.27 -7.88
N TYR A 125 3.20 6.32 -7.08
CA TYR A 125 3.13 7.71 -7.56
C TYR A 125 4.33 8.05 -8.43
N GLU A 126 5.56 7.67 -8.05
CA GLU A 126 6.72 7.85 -8.92
C GLU A 126 6.53 7.14 -10.27
N ALA A 127 5.98 5.93 -10.26
CA ALA A 127 5.63 5.22 -11.48
C ALA A 127 4.53 5.94 -12.29
N ALA A 128 3.50 6.50 -11.63
CA ALA A 128 2.43 7.23 -12.30
C ALA A 128 2.88 8.58 -12.87
N VAL A 129 3.73 9.33 -12.15
CA VAL A 129 4.35 10.57 -12.63
C VAL A 129 5.27 10.27 -13.81
N SER A 130 6.13 9.27 -13.70
CA SER A 130 7.00 8.85 -14.81
C SER A 130 6.19 8.44 -16.05
N ALA A 131 5.05 7.75 -15.88
CA ALA A 131 4.15 7.42 -16.98
C ALA A 131 3.45 8.64 -17.59
N LEU A 132 3.05 9.62 -16.77
CA LEU A 132 2.47 10.89 -17.24
C LEU A 132 3.50 11.72 -18.01
N ASP A 133 4.73 11.85 -17.49
CA ASP A 133 5.83 12.55 -18.15
C ASP A 133 6.16 11.88 -19.51
N GLY A 134 6.20 10.55 -19.55
CA GLY A 134 6.38 9.80 -20.80
C GLY A 134 5.27 10.07 -21.82
N ARG A 135 4.00 10.12 -21.39
CA ARG A 135 2.86 10.44 -22.26
C ARG A 135 2.89 11.88 -22.75
N MET A 136 3.23 12.84 -21.88
CA MET A 136 3.35 14.25 -22.25
C MET A 136 4.49 14.48 -23.25
N ASN A 137 5.62 13.80 -23.09
CA ASN A 137 6.73 13.87 -24.03
C ASN A 137 6.36 13.27 -25.39
N ALA A 138 5.66 12.13 -25.43
CA ALA A 138 5.17 11.54 -26.68
C ALA A 138 4.16 12.46 -27.41
N ILE A 139 3.29 13.17 -26.67
CA ILE A 139 2.38 14.16 -27.25
C ILE A 139 3.17 15.36 -27.80
N ARG A 140 4.19 15.85 -27.08
CA ARG A 140 5.05 16.94 -27.56
C ARG A 140 5.83 16.57 -28.82
N GLU A 141 6.26 15.31 -28.96
CA GLU A 141 6.95 14.81 -30.16
C GLU A 141 6.01 14.68 -31.37
N THR A 142 4.75 14.34 -31.15
CA THR A 142 3.73 14.23 -32.20
C THR A 142 3.14 15.58 -32.63
N VAL A 143 3.30 16.62 -31.82
CA VAL A 143 2.82 17.99 -32.09
C VAL A 143 3.95 18.93 -32.54
N ARG A 144 5.19 18.44 -32.70
CA ARG A 144 6.26 19.22 -33.33
C ARG A 144 5.96 19.40 -34.83
N PRO A 145 5.92 20.64 -35.36
CA PRO A 145 5.75 20.92 -36.78
C PRO A 145 6.96 20.48 -37.62
#